data_AF-A0A7Y4HX15-F1
#
_entry.id   AF-A0A7Y4HX15-F1
#
_cell.length_a   1.000
_cell.length_b   1.000
_cell.length_c   1.000
_cell.angle_alpha   90.00
_cell.angle_beta   90.00
_cell.angle_gamma   90.00
#
_symmetry.space_group_name_H-M   'P 1'
#
loop_
_entity.id
_entity.type
_entity.pdbx_description
1 polymer ?
#
loop_
_entity_poly.entity_id
_entity_poly.type
_entity_poly.pdbx_seq_one_letter_code
_entity_poly.pdbx_strand_id
1 'polypeptide(L)' 'SGVGKSTLLNAITGQLTAQGTVLFNNKPLHAGDFVLVSQSVWLFNGTLRDNVTLYQDYSDEAVLRVLQVVGLDK' A
#
# COMPACT_ATOMS: atom_id res chain seq x y z
N SER A 1 18.82 -8.54 9.15
CA SER A 1 17.48 -8.97 9.61
C SER A 1 17.44 -9.03 11.13
N GLY A 2 16.27 -8.89 11.77
CA GLY A 2 16.08 -9.10 13.22
C GLY A 2 15.82 -7.85 14.08
N VAL A 3 16.13 -6.64 13.61
CA VAL A 3 15.98 -5.41 14.43
C VAL A 3 14.53 -4.90 14.58
N GLY A 4 13.54 -5.62 14.06
CA GLY A 4 12.12 -5.30 14.29
C GLY A 4 11.48 -4.25 13.36
N LYS A 5 12.07 -3.92 12.20
CA LYS A 5 11.47 -2.97 11.24
C LYS A 5 10.06 -3.38 10.78
N SER A 6 9.89 -4.63 10.36
CA SER A 6 8.58 -5.15 9.94
C SER A 6 7.61 -5.18 11.13
N THR A 7 8.09 -5.53 12.32
CA THR A 7 7.31 -5.49 13.56
C THR A 7 6.82 -4.07 13.88
N LEU A 8 7.69 -3.07 13.71
CA LEU A 8 7.35 -1.66 13.91
C LEU A 8 6.30 -1.19 12.90
N LEU A 9 6.46 -1.51 11.61
CA LEU A 9 5.46 -1.16 10.60
C LEU A 9 4.12 -1.83 10.89
N ASN A 10 4.11 -3.11 11.25
CA ASN A 10 2.87 -3.81 11.61
C ASN A 10 2.19 -3.22 12.86
N ALA A 11 2.97 -2.72 13.82
CA ALA A 11 2.42 -2.01 14.98
C ALA A 11 1.83 -0.64 14.59
N ILE A 12 2.52 0.11 13.71
CA ILE A 12 2.04 1.40 13.19
C ILE A 12 0.72 1.23 12.42
N THR A 13 0.61 0.20 11.60
CA THR A 13 -0.57 -0.05 10.75
C THR A 13 -1.70 -0.80 11.45
N GLY A 14 -1.54 -1.15 12.74
CA GLY A 14 -2.55 -1.88 13.52
C GLY A 14 -2.66 -3.38 13.19
N GLN A 15 -1.74 -3.93 12.39
CA GLN A 15 -1.65 -5.36 12.09
C GLN A 15 -1.06 -6.17 13.27
N LEU A 16 -0.46 -5.49 14.25
CA LEU A 16 0.05 -6.07 15.49
C LEU A 16 -0.42 -5.23 16.67
N THR A 17 -1.01 -5.86 17.68
CA THR A 17 -1.35 -5.20 18.94
C THR A 17 -0.09 -4.74 19.67
N ALA A 18 0.02 -3.45 19.95
CA ALA A 18 1.13 -2.84 20.67
C ALA A 18 0.61 -1.82 21.71
N GLN A 19 1.44 -1.48 22.69
CA GLN A 19 1.16 -0.41 23.64
C GLN A 19 1.64 0.93 23.08
N GLY A 20 0.90 2.01 23.38
CA GLY A 20 1.23 3.38 22.97
C GLY A 20 0.18 4.00 22.05
N THR A 21 0.54 5.09 21.39
CA THR A 21 -0.34 5.81 20.46
C THR A 21 0.45 6.26 19.25
N VAL A 22 -0.12 6.05 18.07
CA VAL A 22 0.42 6.53 16.80
C VAL A 22 -0.44 7.70 16.34
N LEU A 23 0.20 8.85 16.16
CA LEU A 23 -0.46 10.07 15.73
C LEU A 23 0.06 10.51 14.36
N PHE A 24 -0.85 10.96 13.51
CA PHE A 24 -0.55 11.69 12.28
C PHE A 24 -1.23 13.05 12.36
N ASN A 25 -0.45 14.14 12.24
CA ASN A 25 -0.94 15.50 12.43
C ASN A 25 -1.72 15.71 13.75
N ASN A 26 -1.17 15.19 14.86
CA ASN A 26 -1.77 15.22 16.20
C ASN A 26 -3.15 14.55 16.33
N LYS A 27 -3.52 13.68 15.40
CA LYS A 27 -4.75 12.86 15.45
C LYS A 27 -4.39 11.37 15.38
N PRO A 28 -5.24 10.47 15.89
CA PRO A 28 -5.05 9.04 15.71
C PRO A 28 -4.87 8.69 14.23
N LEU A 29 -3.91 7.83 13.91
CA LEU A 29 -3.71 7.35 12.53
C LEU A 29 -4.93 6.53 12.07
N HIS A 30 -5.47 6.85 10.91
CA HIS A 30 -6.58 6.12 10.28
C HIS A 30 -6.12 5.40 9.00
N ALA A 31 -6.87 4.38 8.58
CA ALA A 31 -6.51 3.55 7.43
C ALA A 31 -6.40 4.32 6.09
N GLY A 32 -7.06 5.48 5.97
CA GLY A 32 -6.97 6.33 4.78
C GLY A 32 -5.77 7.27 4.76
N ASP A 33 -5.01 7.38 5.86
CA ASP A 33 -3.88 8.30 5.97
C ASP A 33 -2.60 7.75 5.33
N PHE A 34 -2.57 6.45 5.01
CA PHE A 34 -1.38 5.77 4.51
C PHE A 34 -1.72 4.64 3.55
N VAL A 35 -0.73 4.25 2.75
CA VAL A 35 -0.74 3.02 1.96
C VAL A 35 0.47 2.19 2.39
N LEU A 36 0.25 0.90 2.69
CA LEU A 36 1.33 -0.02 3.02
C LEU A 36 1.70 -0.84 1.79
N VAL A 37 2.94 -0.69 1.32
CA VAL A 37 3.52 -1.56 0.29
C VAL A 37 4.14 -2.78 0.98
N SER A 38 3.58 -3.96 0.71
CA SER A 38 4.02 -5.22 1.34
C SER A 38 5.39 -5.67 0.82
N GLN A 39 6.12 -6.41 1.65
CA GLN A 39 7.37 -7.09 1.24
C GLN A 39 7.09 -8.22 0.24
N SER A 40 5.90 -8.83 0.32
CA SER A 40 5.46 -9.87 -0.61
C SER A 40 4.46 -9.29 -1.60
N VAL A 41 4.58 -9.67 -2.86
CA VAL A 41 3.64 -9.28 -3.91
C VAL A 41 2.40 -10.16 -3.85
N TRP A 42 1.23 -9.54 -3.97
CA TRP A 42 -0.07 -10.22 -4.04
C TRP A 42 -0.69 -9.90 -5.39
N LEU A 43 -0.95 -10.92 -6.21
CA LEU A 43 -1.58 -10.78 -7.52
C LEU A 43 -2.93 -11.47 -7.50
N PHE A 44 -3.93 -10.81 -8.08
CA PHE A 44 -5.23 -11.38 -8.40
C PHE A 44 -5.15 -12.07 -9.76
N ASN A 45 -5.94 -13.13 -9.94
CA ASN A 45 -6.12 -13.74 -11.24
C ASN A 45 -6.92 -12.79 -12.14
N GLY A 46 -6.24 -12.16 -13.09
CA GLY A 46 -6.80 -11.11 -13.94
C GLY A 46 -5.74 -10.45 -14.81
N THR A 47 -6.10 -9.34 -15.44
CA THR A 47 -5.19 -8.53 -16.26
C THR A 47 -4.24 -7.70 -15.38
N LEU A 48 -3.21 -7.11 -16.02
CA LEU A 48 -2.39 -6.09 -15.37
C LEU A 48 -3.26 -4.92 -14.86
N ARG A 49 -4.25 -4.51 -15.66
CA ARG A 49 -5.20 -3.44 -15.30
C ARG A 49 -5.92 -3.79 -14.00
N ASP A 50 -6.47 -5.00 -13.90
CA ASP A 50 -7.20 -5.46 -12.71
C ASP A 50 -6.35 -5.42 -11.45
N ASN A 51 -5.08 -5.83 -11.58
CA ASN A 51 -4.12 -5.82 -10.47
C ASN A 51 -3.68 -4.41 -10.05
N VAL A 52 -3.54 -3.48 -10.99
CA VAL A 52 -3.15 -2.09 -10.70
C VAL A 52 -4.33 -1.27 -10.18
N THR A 53 -5.54 -1.50 -10.68
CA THR A 53 -6.73 -0.76 -10.25
C THR A 53 -7.47 -1.39 -9.09
N LEU A 54 -7.11 -2.62 -8.69
CA LEU A 54 -7.85 -3.41 -7.72
C LEU A 54 -9.34 -3.52 -8.08
N TYR A 55 -9.61 -3.76 -9.38
CA TYR A 55 -10.95 -3.82 -9.96
C TYR A 55 -11.80 -2.52 -9.84
N GLN A 56 -11.19 -1.39 -9.50
CA GLN A 56 -11.88 -0.09 -9.49
C GLN A 56 -11.84 0.59 -10.87
N ASP A 57 -12.77 1.52 -11.07
CA ASP A 57 -12.90 2.30 -12.30
C ASP A 57 -11.88 3.44 -12.35
N TYR A 58 -10.93 3.33 -13.28
CA TYR A 58 -9.97 4.38 -13.63
C TYR A 58 -9.89 4.53 -15.14
N SER A 59 -9.67 5.76 -15.62
CA SER A 59 -9.50 6.03 -17.05
C SER A 59 -8.21 5.40 -17.59
N ASP A 60 -8.17 5.12 -18.89
CA ASP A 60 -6.98 4.55 -19.53
C ASP A 60 -5.78 5.49 -19.41
N GLU A 61 -6.00 6.80 -19.48
CA GLU A 61 -4.95 7.81 -19.35
C GLU A 61 -4.32 7.78 -17.96
N ALA A 62 -5.12 7.54 -16.90
CA ALA A 62 -4.62 7.44 -15.54
C ALA A 62 -3.74 6.19 -15.36
N VAL A 63 -4.21 5.05 -15.87
CA VAL A 63 -3.47 3.78 -15.78
C VAL A 63 -2.17 3.86 -16.59
N LEU A 64 -2.23 4.29 -17.85
CA LEU A 64 -1.07 4.43 -18.72
C LEU A 64 -0.02 5.39 -18.15
N ARG A 65 -0.45 6.50 -17.55
CA ARG A 65 0.46 7.45 -16.88
C ARG A 65 1.22 6.77 -15.74
N VAL A 66 0.55 5.99 -14.89
CA VAL A 66 1.22 5.30 -13.79
C VAL A 66 2.21 4.26 -14.32
N LEU A 67 1.83 3.49 -15.35
CA LEU A 67 2.72 2.50 -15.96
C LEU A 67 4.00 3.15 -16.51
N GLN A 68 3.91 4.33 -17.13
CA GLN A 68 5.10 5.09 -17.56
C GLN A 68 5.98 5.52 -16.39
N VAL A 69 5.37 6.03 -15.31
CA VAL A 69 6.11 6.48 -14.11
C VAL A 69 6.90 5.34 -13.47
N VAL A 70 6.34 4.12 -13.47
CA VAL A 70 6.98 2.94 -12.85
C VAL A 70 7.76 2.08 -13.85
N GLY A 71 7.86 2.48 -15.12
CA GLY A 71 8.63 1.78 -16.15
C GLY A 71 8.03 0.45 -16.61
N LEU A 72 6.70 0.32 -16.59
CA LEU A 72 5.93 -0.85 -17.03
C LEU A 72 5.12 -0.59 -18.32
N ASP A 73 5.53 0.40 -19.11
CA ASP A 73 4.89 0.80 -20.38
C ASP A 73 5.50 0.12 -21.63
N LYS A 74 6.41 -0.85 -21.45
CA LYS A 74 7.13 -1.56 -22.51
C LYS A 74 7.03 -3.06 -22.42
#